data_AF-A0A0C3RDY6-F1
#
_entry.id   AF-A0A0C3RDY6-F1
#
_cell.length_a   1.000
_cell.length_b   1.000
_cell.length_c   1.000
_cell.angle_alpha   90.00
_cell.angle_beta   90.00
_cell.angle_gamma   90.00
#
_symmetry.space_group_name_H-M   'P 1'
#
loop_
_entity.id
_entity.type
_entity.pdbx_description
1 polymer ?
#
loop_
_entity_poly.entity_id
_entity_poly.type
_entity_poly.pdbx_seq_one_letter_code
_entity_poly.pdbx_strand_id
1 'polypeptide(L)'
;MKYIVIYIISILIWACSSTSKKQQDTLVSYKDSAYLEIQGNLNDAKILWGNKDVYTRALKRMEQNVLINNNRFESSMKNGRELNVSENLFNHFVSKWDYWNKLLEKGDKVIVRNKLNHYSVVNKTEAGDTAKWKKL
;
A
#
# COMPACT_ATOMS: atom_id res chain seq x y z
N MET A 1 2.95 23.39 62.27
CA MET A 1 1.47 23.57 62.26
C MET A 1 0.99 23.76 60.82
N LYS A 2 0.76 22.66 60.08
CA LYS A 2 0.10 22.65 58.76
C LYS A 2 -0.59 21.29 58.57
N TYR A 3 -1.55 21.00 59.44
CA TYR A 3 -2.64 20.06 59.16
C TYR A 3 -3.90 20.92 59.06
N ILE A 4 -4.92 20.47 58.32
CA ILE A 4 -6.07 21.22 57.76
C ILE A 4 -5.70 21.66 56.33
N VAL A 5 -6.03 20.91 55.27
CA VAL A 5 -7.37 20.58 54.78
C VAL A 5 -7.26 19.25 53.99
N ILE A 6 -7.71 18.14 54.58
CA ILE A 6 -8.90 17.37 54.14
C ILE A 6 -8.63 16.59 52.83
N TYR A 7 -8.26 15.31 52.88
CA TYR A 7 -9.08 14.16 53.30
C TYR A 7 -10.37 14.02 52.48
N ILE A 8 -10.25 13.62 51.22
CA ILE A 8 -11.37 13.06 50.45
C ILE A 8 -10.85 11.85 49.68
N ILE A 9 -11.30 10.67 50.14
CA ILE A 9 -11.38 9.40 49.43
C ILE A 9 -10.10 8.53 49.43
N SER A 10 -9.90 7.89 50.58
CA SER A 10 -9.82 6.43 50.63
C SER A 10 -10.95 5.82 49.79
N ILE A 11 -10.69 4.71 49.08
CA ILE A 11 -11.59 3.53 48.89
C ILE A 11 -11.42 2.91 47.48
N LEU A 12 -11.16 1.59 47.48
CA LEU A 12 -11.29 0.56 46.43
C LEU A 12 -10.13 0.45 45.42
N ILE A 13 -9.23 -0.53 45.56
CA ILE A 13 -9.42 -1.99 45.41
C ILE A 13 -9.96 -2.36 44.03
N TRP A 14 -9.18 -3.18 43.35
CA TRP A 14 -9.58 -4.09 42.27
C TRP A 14 -10.32 -3.46 41.08
N ALA A 15 -9.57 -3.28 40.01
CA ALA A 15 -9.82 -4.15 38.86
C ALA A 15 -8.50 -4.35 38.10
N CYS A 16 -7.79 -5.42 38.46
CA CYS A 16 -7.12 -6.22 37.44
C CYS A 16 -8.24 -6.88 36.61
N SER A 17 -8.99 -6.06 35.85
CA SER A 17 -9.92 -6.54 34.85
C SER A 17 -9.13 -6.72 33.58
N SER A 18 -8.97 -8.00 33.23
CA SER A 18 -8.69 -8.50 31.91
C SER A 18 -9.29 -7.59 30.83
N THR A 19 -8.46 -6.73 30.24
CA THR A 19 -8.64 -6.42 28.83
C THR A 19 -7.68 -7.35 28.12
N SER A 20 -8.16 -8.55 27.79
CA SER A 20 -7.64 -9.28 26.64
C SER A 20 -7.76 -8.32 25.46
N LYS A 21 -6.71 -7.53 25.24
CA LYS A 21 -6.53 -6.80 24.00
C LYS A 21 -6.54 -7.88 22.94
N LYS A 22 -7.68 -7.97 22.25
CA LYS A 22 -7.92 -8.79 21.07
C LYS A 22 -6.62 -8.83 20.29
N GLN A 23 -6.01 -10.02 20.31
CA GLN A 23 -5.10 -10.56 19.32
C GLN A 23 -4.76 -9.56 18.22
N GLN A 24 -3.92 -8.58 18.57
CA GLN A 24 -3.37 -7.67 17.59
C GLN A 24 -2.23 -8.46 17.00
N ASP A 25 -2.58 -9.14 15.90
CA ASP A 25 -1.68 -9.75 14.94
C ASP A 25 -0.28 -10.00 15.50
N THR A 26 -0.06 -11.21 15.99
CA THR A 26 1.21 -11.89 15.73
C THR A 26 1.39 -12.06 14.21
N LEU A 27 1.38 -10.95 13.45
CA LEU A 27 2.17 -10.81 12.25
C LEU A 27 3.59 -10.71 12.77
N VAL A 28 4.17 -11.87 13.03
CA VAL A 28 5.61 -12.04 12.82
C VAL A 28 5.88 -11.33 11.50
N SER A 29 6.55 -10.19 11.57
CA SER A 29 7.03 -9.45 10.41
C SER A 29 8.05 -10.36 9.76
N TYR A 30 7.58 -11.36 9.01
CA TYR A 30 8.40 -12.07 8.07
C TYR A 30 8.82 -10.99 7.08
N LYS A 31 10.06 -10.52 7.24
CA LYS A 31 10.70 -9.62 6.28
C LYS A 31 10.51 -10.30 4.93
N ASP A 32 9.61 -9.78 4.11
CA ASP A 32 9.23 -10.36 2.83
C ASP A 32 10.45 -10.30 1.90
N SER A 33 11.33 -11.28 2.06
CA SER A 33 12.63 -11.42 1.40
C SER A 33 12.60 -12.50 0.33
N ALA A 34 11.42 -13.04 0.02
CA ALA A 34 11.26 -14.00 -1.07
C ALA A 34 11.52 -13.29 -2.40
N TYR A 35 12.35 -13.88 -3.26
CA TYR A 35 12.45 -13.44 -4.65
C TYR A 35 11.11 -13.71 -5.35
N LEU A 36 10.55 -12.69 -5.99
CA LEU A 36 9.24 -12.80 -6.64
C LEU A 36 9.41 -12.92 -8.14
N GLU A 37 8.84 -13.96 -8.73
CA GLU A 37 8.89 -14.22 -10.17
C GLU A 37 7.56 -14.78 -10.65
N ILE A 38 7.16 -14.36 -11.84
CA ILE A 38 6.10 -14.98 -12.62
C ILE A 38 6.67 -15.25 -14.01
N GLN A 39 6.61 -16.50 -14.44
CA GLN A 39 7.04 -16.90 -15.78
C GLN A 39 5.91 -16.68 -16.79
N GLY A 40 6.28 -16.35 -18.03
CA GLY A 40 5.34 -16.13 -19.14
C GLY A 40 4.93 -14.66 -19.33
N ASN A 41 3.93 -14.46 -20.19
CA ASN A 41 3.46 -13.15 -20.59
C ASN A 41 2.51 -12.55 -19.55
N LEU A 42 2.92 -11.48 -18.88
CA LEU A 42 2.11 -10.80 -17.86
C LEU A 42 0.94 -9.99 -18.43
N ASN A 43 0.77 -9.93 -19.76
CA ASN A 43 -0.44 -9.42 -20.39
C ASN A 43 -1.51 -10.50 -20.60
N ASP A 44 -1.17 -11.77 -20.36
CA ASP A 44 -2.14 -12.87 -20.36
C ASP A 44 -2.88 -12.90 -19.01
N ALA A 45 -4.20 -12.71 -19.06
CA ALA A 45 -5.05 -12.74 -17.89
C ALA A 45 -4.96 -14.08 -17.13
N LYS A 46 -4.82 -15.21 -17.82
CA LYS A 46 -4.69 -16.53 -17.19
C LYS A 46 -3.42 -16.63 -16.37
N ILE A 47 -2.30 -16.11 -16.89
CA ILE A 47 -1.02 -16.07 -16.20
C ILE A 47 -1.10 -15.17 -14.96
N LEU A 48 -1.64 -13.96 -15.10
CA LEU A 48 -1.80 -13.04 -13.97
C LEU A 48 -2.71 -13.59 -12.88
N TRP A 49 -3.89 -14.12 -13.23
CA TRP A 49 -4.83 -14.67 -12.26
C TRP A 49 -4.26 -15.89 -11.53
N GLY A 50 -3.57 -16.78 -12.24
CA GLY A 50 -2.89 -17.92 -11.64
C GLY A 50 -1.76 -17.54 -10.66
N ASN A 51 -1.28 -16.30 -10.72
CA ASN A 51 -0.15 -15.80 -9.92
C ASN A 51 -0.50 -14.53 -9.12
N LYS A 52 -1.78 -14.33 -8.80
CA LYS A 52 -2.29 -13.10 -8.17
C LYS A 52 -1.53 -12.70 -6.90
N ASP A 53 -1.18 -13.65 -6.05
CA ASP A 53 -0.51 -13.37 -4.77
C ASP A 53 0.94 -12.90 -4.96
N VAL A 54 1.65 -13.50 -5.92
CA VAL A 54 3.01 -13.07 -6.29
C VAL A 54 2.94 -11.68 -6.93
N TYR A 55 1.99 -11.45 -7.83
CA TYR A 55 1.77 -10.15 -8.47
C TYR A 55 1.46 -9.06 -7.44
N THR A 56 0.57 -9.34 -6.48
CA THR A 56 0.16 -8.36 -5.45
C THR A 56 1.31 -7.99 -4.53
N ARG A 57 2.14 -8.96 -4.12
CA ARG A 57 3.36 -8.68 -3.34
C ARG A 57 4.37 -7.87 -4.13
N ALA A 58 4.59 -8.21 -5.41
CA ALA A 58 5.50 -7.46 -6.28
C ALA A 58 5.00 -6.03 -6.48
N LEU A 59 3.70 -5.84 -6.75
CA LEU A 59 3.07 -4.52 -6.85
C LEU A 59 3.30 -3.71 -5.58
N LYS A 60 3.11 -4.30 -4.40
CA LYS A 60 3.36 -3.60 -3.13
C LYS A 60 4.80 -3.10 -3.02
N ARG A 61 5.80 -3.91 -3.39
CA ARG A 61 7.22 -3.50 -3.35
C ARG A 61 7.51 -2.38 -4.36
N MET A 62 6.94 -2.47 -5.56
CA MET A 62 7.05 -1.42 -6.58
C MET A 62 6.43 -0.11 -6.09
N GLU A 63 5.20 -0.14 -5.56
CA GLU A 63 4.49 1.05 -5.10
C GLU A 63 5.08 1.69 -3.83
N GLN A 64 5.83 0.94 -3.02
CA GLN A 64 6.57 1.47 -1.87
C GLN A 64 7.78 2.30 -2.29
N ASN A 65 8.27 2.12 -3.52
CA ASN A 65 9.51 2.73 -4.02
C ASN A 65 9.26 3.65 -5.24
N VAL A 66 8.00 3.84 -5.63
CA VAL A 66 7.60 4.83 -6.64
C VAL A 66 7.28 6.16 -5.96
N LEU A 67 7.70 7.25 -6.59
CA LEU A 67 7.36 8.61 -6.19
C LEU A 67 6.24 9.12 -7.09
N ILE A 68 5.35 9.93 -6.51
CA ILE A 68 4.32 10.65 -7.27
C ILE A 68 4.66 12.13 -7.21
N ASN A 69 5.11 12.69 -8.33
CA ASN A 69 5.47 14.10 -8.45
C ASN A 69 4.68 14.72 -9.60
N ASN A 70 4.07 15.88 -9.37
CA ASN A 70 3.29 16.62 -10.38
C ASN A 70 2.29 15.74 -11.16
N ASN A 71 1.56 14.86 -10.45
CA ASN A 71 0.59 13.92 -11.03
C ASN A 71 1.22 12.96 -12.07
N ARG A 72 2.46 12.53 -11.84
CA ARG A 72 3.18 11.52 -12.63
C ARG A 72 3.84 10.50 -11.71
N PHE A 73 4.00 9.28 -12.20
CA PHE A 73 4.82 8.24 -11.59
C PHE A 73 6.28 8.50 -11.94
N GLU A 74 7.14 8.59 -10.93
CA GLU A 74 8.59 8.72 -11.06
C GLU A 74 9.26 7.61 -10.26
N SER A 75 10.35 7.04 -10.78
CA SER A 75 11.11 6.02 -10.08
C SER A 75 12.60 6.19 -10.31
N SER A 76 13.38 6.07 -9.23
CA SER A 76 14.84 5.97 -9.28
C SER A 76 15.34 4.53 -9.34
N MET A 77 14.43 3.54 -9.31
CA MET A 77 14.78 2.13 -9.31
C MET A 77 15.34 1.72 -10.67
N LYS A 78 16.44 0.96 -10.67
CA LYS A 78 17.15 0.64 -11.93
C LYS A 78 16.73 -0.69 -12.54
N ASN A 79 16.34 -1.66 -11.71
CA ASN A 79 16.03 -3.03 -12.11
C ASN A 79 15.26 -3.77 -11.01
N GLY A 80 14.77 -4.97 -11.32
CA GLY A 80 14.01 -5.78 -10.39
C GLY A 80 14.80 -6.28 -9.19
N ARG A 81 16.12 -6.45 -9.33
CA ARG A 81 16.99 -6.93 -8.23
C ARG A 81 16.94 -6.02 -7.01
N GLU A 82 16.86 -4.69 -7.19
CA GLU A 82 16.77 -3.73 -6.09
C GLU A 82 15.55 -3.96 -5.19
N LEU A 83 14.49 -4.57 -5.72
CA LEU A 83 13.26 -4.90 -5.00
C LEU A 83 13.06 -6.39 -4.77
N ASN A 84 14.07 -7.21 -5.11
CA ASN A 84 14.00 -8.66 -5.05
C ASN A 84 12.79 -9.22 -5.84
N VAL A 85 12.55 -8.66 -7.02
CA VAL A 85 11.55 -9.11 -8.00
C VAL A 85 12.26 -9.44 -9.33
N SER A 86 11.66 -10.27 -10.17
CA SER A 86 12.20 -10.57 -11.48
C SER A 86 12.12 -9.37 -12.43
N GLU A 87 13.02 -9.33 -13.41
CA GLU A 87 12.98 -8.29 -14.46
C GLU A 87 11.68 -8.32 -15.26
N ASN A 88 11.05 -9.49 -15.42
CA ASN A 88 9.74 -9.60 -16.07
C ASN A 88 8.67 -8.78 -15.32
N LEU A 89 8.61 -8.94 -13.99
CA LEU A 89 7.69 -8.19 -13.14
C LEU A 89 8.05 -6.70 -13.11
N PHE A 90 9.33 -6.38 -12.92
CA PHE A 90 9.81 -5.00 -12.88
C PHE A 90 9.44 -4.24 -14.16
N ASN A 91 9.81 -4.77 -15.32
CA ASN A 91 9.54 -4.16 -16.62
C ASN A 91 8.04 -4.04 -16.89
N HIS A 92 7.23 -5.00 -16.46
CA HIS A 92 5.77 -4.92 -16.60
C HIS A 92 5.19 -3.73 -15.83
N PHE A 93 5.61 -3.51 -14.58
CA PHE A 93 5.11 -2.38 -13.78
C PHE A 93 5.63 -1.03 -14.28
N VAL A 94 6.91 -0.93 -14.65
CA VAL A 94 7.48 0.28 -15.25
C VAL A 94 6.74 0.64 -16.53
N SER A 95 6.53 -0.33 -17.44
CA SER A 95 5.78 -0.11 -18.68
C SER A 95 4.34 0.34 -18.43
N LYS A 96 3.70 -0.19 -17.38
CA LYS A 96 2.35 0.22 -16.96
C LYS A 96 2.33 1.66 -16.47
N TRP A 97 3.33 2.08 -15.69
CA TRP A 97 3.45 3.47 -15.24
C TRP A 97 3.77 4.43 -16.38
N ASP A 98 4.61 4.05 -17.33
CA ASP A 98 4.88 4.84 -18.52
C ASP A 98 3.62 5.05 -19.36
N TYR A 99 2.84 3.99 -19.54
CA TYR A 99 1.54 4.08 -20.18
C TYR A 99 0.59 5.02 -19.41
N TRP A 100 0.53 4.90 -18.10
CA TRP A 100 -0.27 5.79 -17.24
C TRP A 100 0.18 7.25 -17.30
N ASN A 101 1.49 7.53 -17.31
CA ASN A 101 2.03 8.87 -17.49
C ASN A 101 1.60 9.49 -18.83
N LYS A 102 1.60 8.72 -19.92
CA LYS A 102 1.06 9.16 -21.23
C LYS A 102 -0.44 9.48 -21.17
N LEU A 103 -1.20 8.78 -20.35
CA LEU A 103 -2.61 9.10 -20.15
C LEU A 103 -2.79 10.38 -19.32
N LEU A 104 -1.94 10.59 -18.31
CA LEU A 104 -1.98 11.75 -17.42
C LEU A 104 -1.57 13.05 -18.14
N GLU A 105 -0.71 12.95 -19.15
CA GLU A 105 -0.30 14.06 -20.03
C GLU A 105 -1.47 14.79 -20.71
N LYS A 106 -2.56 14.08 -20.98
CA LYS A 106 -3.77 14.67 -21.59
C LYS A 106 -4.52 15.62 -20.64
N GLY A 107 -4.23 15.54 -19.34
CA GLY A 107 -4.78 16.43 -18.33
C GLY A 107 -6.22 16.12 -17.91
N ASP A 108 -6.89 15.11 -18.47
CA ASP A 108 -8.24 14.67 -18.10
C ASP A 108 -8.24 13.61 -16.98
N LYS A 109 -7.07 13.11 -16.59
CA LYS A 109 -6.89 12.04 -15.60
C LYS A 109 -6.08 12.46 -14.39
N VAL A 110 -6.25 11.71 -13.30
CA VAL A 110 -5.56 11.89 -12.02
C VAL A 110 -5.16 10.55 -11.43
N ILE A 111 -4.08 10.56 -10.65
CA ILE A 111 -3.67 9.42 -9.84
C ILE A 111 -4.46 9.41 -8.53
N VAL A 112 -4.99 8.24 -8.16
CA VAL A 112 -5.72 8.01 -6.91
C VAL A 112 -5.24 6.72 -6.26
N ARG A 113 -5.50 6.54 -4.96
CA ARG A 113 -5.42 5.25 -4.26
C ARG A 113 -6.80 4.59 -4.25
N ASN A 114 -6.84 3.31 -4.54
CA ASN A 114 -8.07 2.52 -4.47
C ASN A 114 -8.35 2.05 -3.02
N LYS A 115 -9.47 1.34 -2.81
CA LYS A 115 -9.83 0.79 -1.49
C LYS A 115 -8.80 -0.20 -0.92
N LEU A 116 -8.04 -0.85 -1.79
CA LEU A 116 -6.94 -1.75 -1.44
C LEU A 116 -5.61 -1.02 -1.25
N ASN A 117 -5.63 0.32 -1.26
CA ASN A 117 -4.48 1.19 -1.14
C ASN A 117 -3.44 1.00 -2.26
N HIS A 118 -3.86 0.62 -3.47
CA HIS A 118 -3.01 0.60 -4.67
C HIS A 118 -3.27 1.82 -5.56
N TYR A 119 -2.27 2.25 -6.30
CA TYR A 119 -2.41 3.34 -7.25
C TYR A 119 -3.28 2.94 -8.44
N SER A 120 -4.11 3.89 -8.90
CA SER A 120 -4.92 3.81 -10.09
C SER A 120 -4.90 5.15 -10.82
N VAL A 121 -5.05 5.12 -12.14
CA VAL A 121 -5.31 6.31 -12.95
C VAL A 121 -6.77 6.28 -13.42
N VAL A 122 -7.51 7.33 -13.09
CA VAL A 122 -8.96 7.45 -13.35
C VAL A 122 -9.28 8.80 -13.99
N ASN A 123 -10.48 8.93 -14.56
CA ASN A 123 -10.93 10.22 -15.05
C ASN A 123 -11.15 11.20 -13.89
N LYS A 124 -10.86 12.48 -14.09
CA LYS A 124 -11.09 13.53 -13.07
C LYS A 124 -12.54 13.56 -12.57
N THR A 125 -13.50 13.28 -13.45
CA THR A 125 -14.93 13.20 -13.13
C THR A 125 -15.25 12.03 -12.20
N GLU A 126 -14.57 10.90 -12.35
CA GLU A 126 -14.73 9.71 -11.51
C GLU A 126 -14.05 9.86 -10.14
N ALA A 127 -12.96 10.62 -10.07
CA ALA A 127 -12.24 10.87 -8.82
C ALA A 127 -13.06 11.66 -7.79
N GLY A 128 -14.07 12.43 -8.24
CA GLY A 128 -15.01 13.13 -7.36
C GLY A 128 -15.98 12.20 -6.62
N ASP A 129 -16.15 10.95 -7.10
CA ASP A 129 -16.89 9.89 -6.41
C ASP A 129 -15.99 9.25 -5.34
N THR A 130 -15.87 9.94 -4.20
CA THR A 130 -14.99 9.57 -3.08
C THR A 130 -15.33 8.21 -2.45
N ALA A 131 -16.48 7.62 -2.77
CA ALA A 131 -16.85 6.30 -2.27
C ALA A 131 -15.96 5.17 -2.83
N LYS A 132 -15.27 5.41 -3.96
CA LYS A 132 -14.43 4.39 -4.63
C LYS A 132 -12.92 4.65 -4.47
N TRP A 133 -12.52 5.90 -4.29
CA TRP A 133 -11.12 6.32 -4.39
C TRP A 133 -10.71 7.26 -3.26
N LYS A 134 -9.42 7.23 -2.92
CA LYS A 134 -8.75 8.22 -2.07
C LYS A 134 -7.83 9.04 -2.96
N LYS A 135 -8.11 10.34 -3.08
CA LYS A 135 -7.27 11.24 -3.87
C LYS A 135 -5.90 11.42 -3.18
N LEU A 136 -4.85 11.54 -3.99
CA LEU A 136 -3.49 11.86 -3.54
C LEU A 136 -3.31 13.36 -3.33
#